data_AF-A0A432UWX5-F1
#
_entry.id   AF-A0A432UWX5-F1
#
_cell.length_a   1.000
_cell.length_b   1.000
_cell.length_c   1.000
_cell.angle_alpha   90.00
_cell.angle_beta   90.00
_cell.angle_gamma   90.00
#
_symmetry.space_group_name_H-M   'P 1'
#
loop_
_entity.id
_entity.type
_entity.pdbx_description
1 polymer ?
#
loop_
_entity_poly.entity_id
_entity_poly.type
_entity_poly.pdbx_seq_one_letter_code
_entity_poly.pdbx_strand_id
1 'polypeptide(L)' 'MFVHIENDSESGETKLTLPEEIRISNAEQFKKDLIVAIESESAISIDGSKVTRIDTTAIQL' A
#
# COMPACT_ATOMS: atom_id res chain seq x y z
N MET A 1 -1.03 -3.80 12.79
CA MET A 1 -1.01 -2.45 12.18
C MET A 1 -1.27 -2.65 10.69
N PHE A 2 -2.25 -1.94 10.13
CA PHE A 2 -2.79 -2.16 8.78
C PHE A 2 -2.39 -1.01 7.84
N VAL A 3 -2.32 -1.30 6.54
CA VAL A 3 -2.14 -0.29 5.47
C VAL A 3 -3.39 0.58 5.41
N HIS A 4 -3.22 1.89 5.30
CA HIS A 4 -4.35 2.81 5.16
C HIS A 4 -4.47 3.19 3.68
N ILE A 5 -5.64 2.89 3.10
CA ILE A 5 -5.96 3.21 1.70
C ILE A 5 -6.93 4.38 1.75
N GLU A 6 -6.51 5.52 1.20
CA GLU A 6 -7.37 6.68 1.01
C GLU A 6 -7.61 6.85 -0.48
N ASN A 7 -8.87 6.85 -0.88
CA ASN A 7 -9.26 7.08 -2.27
C ASN A 7 -9.57 8.57 -2.42
N ASP A 8 -8.61 9.34 -2.98
CA ASP A 8 -8.77 10.78 -3.17
C ASP A 8 -9.66 11.00 -4.40
N SER A 9 -10.95 11.11 -4.13
CA SER A 9 -11.98 11.23 -5.16
C SER A 9 -11.91 12.57 -5.92
N GLU A 10 -11.18 13.56 -5.39
CA GLU A 10 -10.96 14.85 -6.03
C GLU A 10 -9.81 14.81 -7.05
N SER A 11 -8.77 14.01 -6.79
CA SER A 11 -7.59 13.90 -7.66
C SER A 11 -7.66 12.73 -8.65
N GLY A 12 -8.60 11.80 -8.46
CA GLY A 12 -8.65 10.55 -9.24
C GLY A 12 -7.45 9.64 -8.96
N GLU A 13 -6.84 9.82 -7.79
CA GLU A 13 -5.63 9.13 -7.36
C GLU A 13 -5.93 8.31 -6.10
N THR A 14 -5.52 7.05 -6.11
CA THR A 14 -5.56 6.19 -4.93
C THR A 14 -4.25 6.33 -4.18
N LYS A 15 -4.33 6.88 -2.96
CA LYS A 15 -3.17 7.04 -2.09
C LYS A 15 -3.07 5.87 -1.11
N LEU A 16 -1.93 5.20 -1.12
CA LEU A 16 -1.60 4.07 -0.25
C LEU A 16 -0.55 4.50 0.76
N THR A 17 -0.93 4.57 2.04
CA THR A 17 0.02 4.89 3.11
C THR A 17 0.52 3.61 3.77
N LEU A 18 1.83 3.37 3.66
CA LEU A 18 2.46 2.20 4.25
C LEU A 18 2.60 2.33 5.78
N PRO A 19 2.47 1.22 6.53
CA PRO A 19 2.65 1.20 7.97
C PRO A 19 4.13 1.33 8.35
N GLU A 20 4.40 1.58 9.63
CA GLU A 20 5.77 1.72 10.16
C GLU A 20 6.64 0.47 9.99
N GLU A 21 6.04 -0.72 10.12
CA GLU A 21 6.69 -2.00 9.85
C GLU A 21 5.95 -2.81 8.78
N ILE A 22 6.67 -3.23 7.75
CA ILE A 22 6.16 -4.13 6.69
C ILE A 22 6.73 -5.54 6.94
N ARG A 23 5.84 -6.49 7.22
CA ARG A 23 6.17 -7.90 7.49
C ARG A 23 5.45 -8.80 6.49
N ILE A 24 5.98 -10.01 6.25
CA ILE A 24 5.38 -10.96 5.31
C ILE A 24 3.92 -11.30 5.62
N SER A 25 3.55 -11.34 6.90
CA SER A 25 2.17 -11.60 7.36
C SER A 25 1.14 -10.59 6.85
N ASN A 26 1.59 -9.37 6.50
CA ASN A 26 0.73 -8.29 6.03
C ASN A 26 0.95 -7.99 4.54
N ALA A 27 2.01 -8.54 3.94
CA ALA A 27 2.36 -8.32 2.55
C ALA A 27 1.36 -8.97 1.59
N GLU A 28 0.79 -10.13 1.94
CA GLU A 28 -0.28 -10.75 1.16
C GLU A 28 -1.57 -9.91 1.14
N GLN A 29 -1.93 -9.29 2.26
CA GLN A 29 -3.09 -8.39 2.32
C GLN A 29 -2.81 -7.10 1.55
N PHE A 30 -1.63 -6.51 1.74
CA PHE A 30 -1.18 -5.35 0.97
C PHE A 30 -1.22 -5.60 -0.54
N LYS A 31 -0.82 -6.79 -0.99
CA LYS A 31 -0.91 -7.19 -2.40
C LYS A 31 -2.35 -7.20 -2.91
N LYS A 32 -3.30 -7.73 -2.14
CA LYS A 32 -4.73 -7.74 -2.51
C LYS A 32 -5.28 -6.32 -2.62
N ASP A 33 -4.97 -5.50 -1.64
CA ASP A 33 -5.37 -4.10 -1.57
C ASP A 33 -4.81 -3.29 -2.75
N LEU A 34 -3.55 -3.54 -3.13
CA LEU A 34 -2.90 -2.94 -4.28
C LEU A 34 -3.53 -3.40 -5.60
N ILE A 35 -3.87 -4.68 -5.74
CA ILE A 35 -4.56 -5.19 -6.94
C ILE A 35 -5.91 -4.50 -7.13
N VAL A 36 -6.70 -4.37 -6.07
CA VAL A 36 -8.00 -3.68 -6.12
C VAL A 36 -7.83 -2.20 -6.51
N ALA A 37 -6.79 -1.53 -6.02
CA ALA A 37 -6.47 -0.16 -6.40
C ALA A 37 -5.99 -0.03 -7.87
N ILE A 38 -5.27 -1.03 -8.40
CA ILE A 38 -4.85 -1.06 -9.82
C ILE A 38 -6.05 -1.29 -10.73
N GLU A 39 -6.98 -2.17 -10.33
CA GLU A 39 -8.19 -2.48 -11.08
C GLU A 39 -9.15 -1.28 -11.19
N SER A 40 -9.03 -0.26 -10.33
CA SER A 40 -9.86 0.95 -10.40
C SER A 40 -9.38 2.00 -11.42
N GLU A 41 -8.39 1.67 -12.27
CA GLU A 41 -7.80 2.54 -13.32
C GLU A 41 -7.38 3.94 -12.85
N SER A 42 -7.22 4.12 -11.54
CA SER A 42 -6.85 5.37 -10.90
C SER A 42 -5.33 5.46 -10.80
N ALA A 43 -4.77 6.66 -10.85
CA ALA A 43 -3.34 6.83 -10.57
C ALA A 43 -3.06 6.33 -9.14
N ILE A 44 -1.92 5.70 -8.89
CA ILE A 44 -1.57 5.18 -7.55
C ILE A 44 -0.35 5.91 -7.03
N SER A 45 -0.51 6.52 -5.85
CA SER A 45 0.58 7.11 -5.09
C SER A 45 0.84 6.30 -3.82
N ILE A 46 2.10 5.92 -3.60
CA ILE A 46 2.50 5.12 -2.43
C ILE A 46 3.36 6.00 -1.51
N ASP A 47 2.85 6.27 -0.32
CA ASP A 47 3.55 7.02 0.74
C ASP A 47 4.24 6.05 1.71
N GLY A 48 5.56 5.95 1.58
CA GLY A 48 6.43 5.15 2.45
C GLY A 48 7.12 5.94 3.55
N SER A 49 6.78 7.21 3.78
CA SER A 49 7.52 8.12 4.68
C SER A 49 7.58 7.65 6.13
N LYS A 50 6.63 6.82 6.57
CA LYS A 50 6.54 6.29 7.93
C LYS A 50 7.27 4.96 8.11
N VAL A 51 7.75 4.34 7.03
CA VAL A 51 8.32 2.99 7.08
C VAL A 51 9.71 3.03 7.73
N THR A 52 9.89 2.28 8.82
CA THR A 52 11.16 2.17 9.54
C THR A 52 11.77 0.78 9.44
N ARG A 53 10.96 -0.26 9.17
CA ARG A 53 11.40 -1.64 8.97
C ARG A 53 10.64 -2.33 7.86
N ILE A 54 11.38 -3.04 7.01
CA ILE A 54 10.84 -3.83 5.92
C ILE A 54 11.50 -5.20 5.95
N ASP A 55 10.67 -6.25 5.98
CA ASP A 55 11.13 -7.60 5.68
C ASP A 55 11.41 -7.69 4.18
N THR A 56 12.62 -8.13 3.82
CA THR A 56 13.03 -8.28 2.42
C THR A 56 12.11 -9.18 1.60
N THR A 57 11.43 -10.15 2.24
CA THR A 57 10.43 -10.98 1.56
C THR A 57 9.18 -10.20 1.16
N ALA A 58 8.85 -9.10 1.85
CA ALA A 58 7.73 -8.23 1.49
C ALA A 58 8.04 -7.30 0.31
N ILE A 59 9.33 -7.06 0.00
CA ILE A 59 9.76 -6.23 -1.14
C ILE A 59 9.55 -6.96 -2.48
N GLN A 60 9.62 -8.30 -2.46
CA GLN A 60 9.54 -9.13 -3.66
C GLN A 60 8.12 -9.40 -4.16
N LEU A 61 7.10 -9.03 -3.38
CA LEU A 61 5.68 -9.35 -3.62
C LEU A 61 4.99 -8.41 -4.59
#